data_AF-B0BIA9-F1
#
_entry.id   AF-B0BIA9-F1
#
_cell.length_a   1.000
_cell.length_b   1.000
_cell.length_c   1.000
_cell.angle_alpha   90.00
_cell.angle_beta   90.00
_cell.angle_gamma   90.00
#
_symmetry.space_group_name_H-M   'P 1'
#
loop_
_entity.id
_entity.type
_entity.pdbx_description
1 polymer ?
#
loop_
_entity_poly.entity_id
_entity_poly.type
_entity_poly.pdbx_seq_one_letter_code
_entity_poly.pdbx_strand_id
1 'polypeptide(L)'
;TLGGQMHIGSDFEREVKELLDRRIAQLLRLPIDSVSELPEAAGEHQIVDGRKCELTLFRQQLEDGPLLVVVQLACPTLAGLATRHYERGLLFSTNGEVREATQEELVANGG
;
A
#
# COMPACT_ATOMS: atom_id res chain seq x y z
N THR A 1 23.97 31.33 9.12
CA THR A 1 23.02 31.19 8.00
C THR A 1 23.39 29.93 7.25
N LEU A 2 22.41 29.03 7.08
CA LEU A 2 22.35 27.91 6.14
C LEU A 2 23.40 26.80 6.25
N GLY A 3 23.06 25.77 7.02
CA GLY A 3 23.64 24.43 6.97
C GLY A 3 22.53 23.38 7.16
N GLY A 4 21.41 23.54 6.46
CA GLY A 4 20.33 22.56 6.46
C GLY A 4 20.76 21.37 5.63
N GLN A 5 21.35 20.36 6.27
CA GLN A 5 21.51 19.04 5.68
C GLN A 5 20.10 18.50 5.38
N MET A 6 19.71 18.59 4.11
CA MET A 6 18.51 17.95 3.57
C MET A 6 18.69 16.42 3.65
N HIS A 7 18.16 15.83 4.72
CA HIS A 7 17.96 14.38 4.89
C HIS A 7 16.75 13.87 4.08
N ILE A 8 16.56 14.36 2.84
CA ILE A 8 15.38 14.11 2.00
C ILE A 8 15.19 12.62 1.64
N GLY A 9 16.21 11.77 1.86
CA GLY A 9 16.11 10.33 1.60
C GLY A 9 15.51 9.51 2.75
N SER A 10 15.84 9.82 4.01
CA SER A 10 15.46 8.96 5.15
C SER A 10 14.06 9.25 5.67
N ASP A 11 13.63 10.52 5.61
CA ASP A 11 12.32 10.91 6.12
C ASP A 11 11.19 10.45 5.19
N PHE A 12 11.37 10.56 3.88
CA PHE A 12 10.41 10.08 2.89
C PHE A 12 10.16 8.57 3.00
N GLU A 13 11.21 7.75 2.96
CA GLU A 13 11.07 6.28 3.06
C GLU A 13 10.44 5.85 4.39
N ARG A 14 10.77 6.56 5.49
CA ARG A 14 10.12 6.34 6.79
C ARG A 14 8.63 6.67 6.73
N GLU A 15 8.24 7.84 6.21
CA GLU A 15 6.84 8.25 6.12
C GLU A 15 6.02 7.33 5.21
N VAL A 16 6.60 6.89 4.08
CA VAL A 16 5.99 5.86 3.20
C VAL A 16 5.72 4.59 4.00
N LYS A 17 6.74 4.08 4.71
CA LYS A 17 6.61 2.86 5.51
C LYS A 17 5.53 3.02 6.59
N GLU A 18 5.53 4.12 7.33
CA GLU A 18 4.53 4.40 8.37
C GLU A 18 3.11 4.52 7.81
N LEU A 19 2.96 5.14 6.63
CA LEU A 19 1.67 5.24 5.96
C LEU A 19 1.13 3.86 5.57
N LEU A 20 1.95 3.04 4.91
CA LEU A 20 1.57 1.69 4.51
C LEU A 20 1.31 0.79 5.74
N ASP A 21 2.16 0.82 6.75
CA ASP A 21 1.99 0.07 8.00
C ASP A 21 0.65 0.42 8.67
N ARG A 22 0.32 1.71 8.77
CA ARG A 22 -0.99 2.13 9.32
C ARG A 22 -2.15 1.59 8.50
N ARG A 23 -2.06 1.63 7.17
CA ARG A 23 -3.15 1.16 6.30
C ARG A 23 -3.34 -0.35 6.39
N ILE A 24 -2.25 -1.11 6.40
CA ILE A 24 -2.26 -2.56 6.63
C ILE A 24 -2.83 -2.88 8.02
N ALA A 25 -2.41 -2.17 9.06
CA ALA A 25 -2.93 -2.38 10.42
C ALA A 25 -4.43 -2.06 10.55
N GLN A 26 -4.96 -1.12 9.76
CA GLN A 26 -6.41 -0.87 9.68
C GLN A 26 -7.14 -2.04 9.02
N LEU A 27 -6.63 -2.53 7.90
CA LEU A 27 -7.23 -3.64 7.15
C LEU A 27 -7.17 -4.96 7.94
N LEU A 28 -6.09 -5.22 8.66
CA LEU A 28 -5.92 -6.39 9.54
C LEU A 28 -6.99 -6.49 10.64
N ARG A 29 -7.66 -5.38 10.98
CA ARG A 29 -8.71 -5.35 12.00
C ARG A 29 -10.11 -5.60 11.42
N LEU A 30 -10.23 -5.65 10.10
CA LEU A 30 -11.51 -5.89 9.44
C LEU A 30 -11.77 -7.40 9.35
N PRO A 31 -13.02 -7.84 9.60
CA PRO A 31 -13.41 -9.21 9.28
C PRO A 31 -13.44 -9.40 7.75
N ILE A 32 -13.20 -10.61 7.28
CA ILE A 32 -13.15 -10.94 5.85
C ILE A 32 -14.41 -10.49 5.10
N ASP A 33 -15.60 -10.60 5.72
CA ASP A 33 -16.87 -10.16 5.14
C ASP A 33 -16.85 -8.66 4.81
N SER A 34 -16.41 -7.81 5.74
CA SER A 34 -16.26 -6.37 5.49
C SER A 34 -15.21 -6.06 4.43
N VAL A 35 -14.14 -6.85 4.35
CA VAL A 35 -13.10 -6.67 3.32
C VAL A 35 -13.64 -7.06 1.94
N SER A 36 -14.46 -8.11 1.86
CA SER A 36 -15.09 -8.57 0.62
C SER A 36 -16.04 -7.54 0.00
N GLU A 37 -16.61 -6.66 0.83
CA GLU A 37 -17.51 -5.58 0.43
C GLU A 37 -16.77 -4.32 -0.04
N LEU A 38 -15.44 -4.24 0.15
CA LEU A 38 -14.67 -3.12 -0.35
C LEU A 38 -14.73 -3.04 -1.89
N PRO A 39 -14.66 -1.83 -2.47
CA PRO A 39 -14.50 -1.67 -3.91
C PRO A 39 -13.28 -2.45 -4.42
N GLU A 40 -13.34 -2.95 -5.65
CA GLU A 40 -12.20 -3.61 -6.30
C GLU A 40 -10.98 -2.68 -6.39
N ALA A 41 -11.21 -1.38 -6.57
CA ALA A 41 -10.18 -0.35 -6.48
C ALA A 41 -10.74 0.91 -5.80
N ALA A 42 -9.98 1.48 -4.87
CA ALA A 42 -10.30 2.74 -4.20
C ALA A 42 -9.03 3.60 -4.05
N GLY A 43 -9.00 4.75 -4.74
CA GLY A 43 -7.88 5.70 -4.73
C GLY A 43 -8.14 6.91 -3.84
N GLU A 44 -7.09 7.39 -3.18
CA GLU A 44 -7.06 8.66 -2.44
C GLU A 44 -5.71 9.36 -2.60
N HIS A 45 -5.67 10.69 -2.41
CA HIS A 45 -4.41 11.43 -2.40
C HIS A 45 -3.82 11.47 -1.00
N GLN A 46 -2.50 11.27 -0.91
CA GLN A 46 -1.74 11.40 0.33
C GLN A 46 -0.57 12.36 0.15
N ILE A 47 -0.20 13.07 1.20
CA ILE A 47 1.00 13.91 1.23
C ILE A 47 2.08 13.18 2.03
N VAL A 48 3.23 12.93 1.41
CA VAL A 48 4.38 12.25 2.01
C VAL A 48 5.64 13.07 1.73
N ASP A 49 6.34 13.53 2.76
CA ASP A 49 7.47 14.47 2.65
C ASP A 49 7.17 15.67 1.73
N GLY A 50 5.97 16.25 1.87
CA GLY A 50 5.50 17.37 1.05
C GLY A 50 5.17 17.03 -0.41
N ARG A 51 5.21 15.75 -0.81
CA ARG A 51 4.87 15.28 -2.16
C ARG A 51 3.46 14.72 -2.19
N LYS A 52 2.71 15.08 -3.23
CA LYS A 52 1.40 14.47 -3.51
C LYS A 52 1.60 13.10 -4.15
N CYS A 53 1.24 12.06 -3.42
CA CYS A 53 1.22 10.67 -3.87
C CYS A 53 -0.23 10.18 -4.02
N GLU A 54 -0.41 9.14 -4.81
CA GLU A 54 -1.69 8.44 -4.96
C GLU A 54 -1.62 7.13 -4.19
N LEU A 55 -2.52 6.96 -3.23
CA LEU A 55 -2.68 5.72 -2.47
C LEU A 55 -3.90 4.99 -3.01
N THR A 56 -3.70 3.76 -3.48
CA THR A 56 -4.76 2.93 -4.04
C THR A 56 -4.85 1.64 -3.27
N LEU A 57 -6.06 1.30 -2.84
CA LEU A 57 -6.41 -0.02 -2.34
C LEU A 57 -6.98 -0.83 -3.49
N PHE A 58 -6.44 -2.02 -3.72
CA PHE A 58 -6.97 -3.02 -4.64
C PHE A 58 -7.48 -4.22 -3.85
N ARG A 59 -8.62 -4.76 -4.27
CA ARG A 59 -9.18 -6.01 -3.74
C ARG A 59 -9.35 -6.99 -4.90
N GLN A 60 -8.78 -8.17 -4.77
CA GLN A 60 -8.87 -9.24 -5.76
C GLN A 60 -9.20 -10.56 -5.11
N GLN A 61 -10.17 -11.28 -5.67
CA GLN A 61 -10.45 -12.66 -5.33
C GLN A 61 -9.49 -13.57 -6.11
N LEU A 62 -8.68 -14.37 -5.41
CA LEU A 62 -7.79 -15.33 -6.07
C LEU A 62 -8.56 -16.62 -6.44
N GLU A 63 -8.08 -17.32 -7.47
CA GLU A 63 -8.72 -18.52 -8.00
C GLU A 63 -8.89 -19.63 -6.94
N ASP A 64 -7.94 -19.74 -6.02
CA ASP A 64 -7.95 -20.75 -4.94
C ASP A 64 -8.86 -20.38 -3.76
N GLY A 65 -9.54 -19.23 -3.79
CA GLY A 65 -10.48 -18.79 -2.76
C GLY A 65 -10.01 -17.72 -1.76
N PRO A 66 -8.70 -17.48 -1.52
CA PRO A 66 -8.30 -16.33 -0.70
C PRO A 66 -8.63 -14.98 -1.35
N LEU A 67 -8.85 -13.98 -0.51
CA LEU A 67 -9.00 -12.59 -0.92
C LEU A 67 -7.67 -11.86 -0.69
N LEU A 68 -7.09 -11.34 -1.78
CA LEU A 68 -5.91 -10.49 -1.74
C LEU A 68 -6.35 -9.02 -1.68
N VAL A 69 -5.79 -8.27 -0.72
CA VAL A 69 -5.92 -6.81 -0.66
C VAL A 69 -4.55 -6.20 -0.74
N VAL A 70 -4.34 -5.31 -1.71
CA VAL A 70 -3.08 -4.60 -1.92
C VAL A 70 -3.28 -3.12 -1.63
N VAL A 71 -2.35 -2.53 -0.89
CA VAL A 71 -2.24 -1.09 -0.70
C VAL A 71 -1.01 -0.62 -1.44
N GLN A 72 -1.21 0.12 -2.53
CA GLN A 72 -0.16 0.66 -3.37
C GLN A 72 -0.08 2.18 -3.18
N LEU A 73 1.13 2.71 -3.02
CA LEU A 73 1.41 4.13 -3.01
C LEU A 73 2.30 4.46 -4.22
N ALA A 74 1.76 5.26 -5.14
CA ALA A 74 2.47 5.80 -6.29
C ALA A 74 2.90 7.24 -5.99
N CYS A 75 4.21 7.47 -5.89
CA CYS A 75 4.78 8.78 -5.63
C CYS A 75 5.59 9.29 -6.82
N PRO A 76 5.35 10.53 -7.28
CA PRO A 76 6.18 11.13 -8.33
C PRO A 76 7.61 11.36 -7.83
N THR A 77 8.56 11.15 -8.72
CA THR A 77 10.01 11.33 -8.53
C THR A 77 10.59 12.11 -9.72
N LEU A 78 11.85 12.57 -9.60
CA LEU A 78 12.58 13.29 -10.67
C LEU A 78 11.75 14.40 -11.34
N ALA A 79 11.24 15.35 -10.55
CA ALA A 79 10.38 16.44 -11.02
C ALA A 79 9.10 15.98 -11.77
N GLY A 80 8.59 14.79 -11.45
CA GLY A 80 7.37 14.22 -12.04
C GLY A 80 7.61 13.39 -13.30
N LEU A 81 8.86 13.15 -13.69
CA LEU A 81 9.21 12.36 -14.88
C LEU A 81 9.18 10.85 -14.65
N ALA A 82 9.18 10.39 -13.39
CA ALA A 82 9.11 9.00 -13.04
C ALA A 82 8.20 8.80 -11.82
N THR A 83 7.58 7.64 -11.70
CA THR A 83 6.78 7.27 -10.53
C THR A 83 7.46 6.12 -9.82
N ARG A 84 7.56 6.21 -8.49
CA ARG A 84 8.00 5.11 -7.66
C ARG A 84 6.81 4.53 -6.93
N HIS A 85 6.69 3.21 -6.99
CA HIS A 85 5.62 2.44 -6.38
C HIS A 85 6.13 1.79 -5.10
N TYR A 86 5.27 1.79 -4.10
CA TYR A 86 5.47 1.10 -2.84
C TYR A 86 4.21 0.32 -2.54
N GLU A 87 4.34 -0.93 -2.13
CA GLU A 87 3.18 -1.79 -1.93
C GLU A 87 3.35 -2.69 -0.71
N ARG A 88 2.21 -3.01 -0.11
CA ARG A 88 2.02 -4.04 0.91
C ARG A 88 0.68 -4.69 0.64
N GLY A 89 0.53 -5.96 0.98
CA GLY A 89 -0.76 -6.62 0.85
C GLY A 89 -1.06 -7.56 2.00
N LEU A 90 -2.33 -7.96 2.06
CA LEU A 90 -2.86 -8.93 2.99
C LEU A 90 -3.59 -10.02 2.21
N LEU A 91 -3.41 -11.26 2.66
CA LEU A 91 -4.16 -12.41 2.22
C LEU A 91 -5.14 -12.81 3.32
N PHE A 92 -6.42 -12.77 2.98
CA PHE A 92 -7.51 -13.26 3.83
C PHE A 92 -7.92 -14.64 3.33
N SER A 93 -7.60 -15.66 4.10
CA SER A 93 -7.94 -17.04 3.81
C SER A 93 -9.40 -17.34 4.16
N THR A 94 -10.00 -18.32 3.49
CA THR A 94 -11.39 -18.75 3.76
C THR A 94 -11.59 -19.38 5.13
N ASN A 95 -10.51 -19.83 5.79
CA ASN A 95 -10.52 -20.29 7.18
C ASN A 95 -10.47 -19.14 8.22
N GLY A 96 -10.46 -17.88 7.77
CA GLY A 96 -10.41 -16.69 8.61
C GLY A 96 -9.00 -16.27 9.04
N GLU A 97 -7.94 -16.97 8.60
CA GLU A 97 -6.56 -16.54 8.82
C GLU A 97 -6.23 -15.34 7.93
N VAL A 98 -5.48 -14.39 8.48
CA VAL A 98 -4.98 -13.22 7.74
C VAL A 98 -3.48 -13.12 7.93
N ARG A 99 -2.76 -12.92 6.82
CA ARG A 99 -1.31 -12.69 6.84
C ARG A 99 -0.91 -11.65 5.81
N GLU A 100 0.31 -11.14 5.94
CA GLU A 100 0.89 -10.32 4.87
C GLU A 100 1.15 -11.17 3.62
N ALA A 101 0.87 -10.58 2.46
CA ALA A 101 1.21 -11.14 1.16
C ALA A 101 2.72 -11.04 0.93
N THR A 102 3.31 -12.07 0.33
CA THR A 102 4.72 -12.04 -0.06
C THR A 102 4.91 -11.17 -1.30
N GLN A 103 6.15 -10.76 -1.59
CA GLN A 103 6.43 -9.97 -2.79
C GLN A 103 6.06 -10.73 -4.07
N GLU A 104 6.26 -12.05 -4.10
CA GLU A 104 5.90 -12.88 -5.24
C GLU A 104 4.39 -12.89 -5.48
N GLU A 105 3.59 -12.94 -4.40
CA GLU A 105 2.12 -12.89 -4.47
C GLU A 105 1.61 -11.54 -4.97
N LEU A 106 2.27 -10.44 -4.61
CA LEU A 106 1.95 -9.10 -5.11
C LEU A 106 2.25 -8.98 -6.61
N VAL A 107 3.45 -9.40 -7.03
CA VAL A 107 3.88 -9.31 -8.44
C VAL A 107 3.05 -10.22 -9.34
N ALA A 108 2.72 -11.44 -8.90
CA ALA A 108 1.93 -12.39 -9.67
C ALA A 108 0.51 -11.91 -9.95
N ASN A 109 0.00 -10.98 -9.13
CA ASN A 109 -1.37 -10.48 -9.19
C ASN A 109 -1.46 -9.01 -9.64
N GLY A 110 -0.41 -8.49 -10.29
CA GLY A 110 -0.44 -7.18 -10.95
C GLY A 110 -0.15 -5.99 -10.04
N GLY A 111 0.68 -6.18 -9.01
CA GLY A 111 1.37 -5.07 -8.33
C GLY A 111 2.25 -4.24 -9.28
#